data_AF-A0A8H5X406-F1
#
_entry.id   AF-A0A8H5X406-F1
#
_cell.length_a   1.000
_cell.length_b   1.000
_cell.length_c   1.000
_cell.angle_alpha   90.00
_cell.angle_beta   90.00
_cell.angle_gamma   90.00
#
_symmetry.space_group_name_H-M   'P 1'
#
loop_
_entity.id
_entity.type
_entity.pdbx_description
1 polymer ?
#
loop_
_entity_poly.entity_id
_entity_poly.type
_entity_poly.pdbx_seq_one_letter_code
_entity_poly.pdbx_strand_id
1 'polypeptide(L)'
;MPWKLSILRPIAAATTCKLPRTDAHCSVGHGFQDDCISGTCTIQGYMIFIDFSDAQSPASESAKELRDLLVTDAAKWYQTASYGQLELNITADTTKFYRMPKSAASYK
;
A
#
# COMPACT_ATOMS: atom_id res chain seq x y z
N MET A 1 -33.11 -36.73 -39.58
CA MET A 1 -33.21 -35.57 -38.65
C MET A 1 -31.96 -35.58 -37.78
N PRO A 2 -30.99 -34.67 -37.95
CA PRO A 2 -29.79 -34.65 -37.10
C PRO A 2 -30.02 -33.74 -35.89
N TRP A 3 -29.73 -34.25 -34.70
CA TRP A 3 -29.81 -33.49 -33.46
C TRP A 3 -28.52 -32.67 -33.30
N LYS A 4 -28.64 -31.34 -33.23
CA LYS A 4 -27.52 -30.45 -32.89
C LYS A 4 -27.17 -30.66 -31.42
N LEU A 5 -25.94 -31.13 -31.16
CA LEU A 5 -25.35 -31.13 -29.84
C LEU A 5 -24.99 -29.68 -29.48
N SER A 6 -25.81 -29.04 -28.66
CA SER A 6 -25.47 -27.73 -28.07
C SER A 6 -24.32 -27.95 -27.09
N ILE A 7 -23.12 -27.51 -27.45
CA ILE A 7 -21.96 -27.46 -26.57
C ILE A 7 -22.33 -26.55 -25.40
N LEU A 8 -22.57 -27.13 -24.22
CA LEU A 8 -22.65 -26.37 -22.98
C LEU A 8 -21.28 -25.73 -22.76
N ARG A 9 -21.23 -24.40 -22.86
CA ARG A 9 -20.08 -23.64 -22.36
C ARG A 9 -19.88 -24.04 -20.90
N PRO A 10 -18.66 -24.36 -20.44
CA PRO A 10 -18.42 -24.47 -19.01
C PRO A 10 -18.83 -23.14 -18.40
N ILE A 11 -19.79 -23.16 -17.50
CA ILE A 11 -20.02 -22.03 -16.60
C ILE A 11 -18.71 -21.90 -15.83
N ALA A 12 -18.00 -20.79 -16.02
CA ALA A 12 -16.81 -20.50 -15.21
C ALA A 12 -17.21 -20.69 -13.75
N ALA A 13 -16.53 -21.62 -13.06
CA ALA A 13 -16.87 -21.95 -11.68
C ALA A 13 -16.87 -20.64 -10.88
N ALA A 14 -18.02 -20.29 -10.31
CA ALA A 14 -18.10 -19.19 -9.37
C ALA A 14 -17.09 -19.49 -8.26
N THR A 15 -16.04 -18.68 -8.14
CA THR A 15 -15.09 -18.78 -7.03
C THR A 15 -15.89 -18.60 -5.75
N THR A 16 -16.14 -19.70 -5.03
CA THR A 16 -16.90 -19.70 -3.78
C THR A 16 -16.08 -19.01 -2.71
N CYS A 17 -16.25 -17.70 -2.63
CA CYS A 17 -15.59 -16.86 -1.64
C CYS A 17 -16.03 -17.26 -0.23
N LYS A 18 -15.16 -17.92 0.53
CA LYS A 18 -15.50 -18.39 1.88
C LYS A 18 -15.54 -17.24 2.90
N LEU A 19 -14.82 -16.16 2.63
CA LEU A 19 -14.78 -14.94 3.42
C LEU A 19 -14.97 -13.72 2.50
N PRO A 20 -16.22 -13.26 2.31
CA PRO A 20 -16.50 -12.07 1.52
C PRO A 20 -15.92 -10.83 2.20
N ARG A 21 -15.38 -9.91 1.40
CA ARG A 21 -14.72 -8.70 1.90
C ARG A 21 -15.77 -7.66 2.32
N THR A 22 -15.78 -7.26 3.60
CA THR A 22 -16.69 -6.23 4.14
C THR A 22 -16.04 -4.86 4.27
N ASP A 23 -14.75 -4.82 4.62
CA ASP A 23 -14.01 -3.60 5.01
C ASP A 23 -12.48 -3.77 5.02
N ALA A 24 -11.96 -4.97 4.72
CA ALA A 24 -10.52 -5.22 4.71
C ALA A 24 -9.87 -4.65 3.44
N HIS A 25 -9.07 -3.59 3.60
CA HIS A 25 -8.34 -2.96 2.50
C HIS A 25 -6.84 -3.27 2.60
N CYS A 26 -6.32 -3.93 1.57
CA CYS A 26 -4.89 -4.22 1.42
C CYS A 26 -4.06 -3.03 0.92
N SER A 27 -4.72 -2.02 0.37
CA SER A 27 -4.09 -0.84 -0.22
C SER A 27 -5.01 0.35 -0.02
N VAL A 28 -4.43 1.54 0.13
CA VAL A 28 -5.15 2.81 0.25
C VAL A 28 -5.03 3.53 -1.10
N GLY A 29 -6.15 3.70 -1.82
CA GLY A 29 -6.17 4.33 -3.14
C GLY A 29 -7.28 3.80 -4.06
N HIS A 30 -7.26 4.19 -5.34
CA HIS A 30 -8.24 3.74 -6.35
C HIS A 30 -7.75 2.48 -7.10
N GLY A 31 -8.67 1.58 -7.48
CA GLY A 31 -8.39 0.46 -8.38
C GLY A 31 -8.12 -0.91 -7.73
N PHE A 32 -8.31 -1.06 -6.41
CA PHE A 32 -8.05 -2.32 -5.69
C PHE A 32 -9.38 -3.00 -5.27
N GLN A 33 -9.99 -3.80 -6.15
CA GLN A 33 -11.23 -4.52 -5.83
C GLN A 33 -11.09 -6.01 -6.15
N ASP A 34 -10.94 -6.82 -5.10
CA ASP A 34 -11.16 -8.27 -5.14
C ASP A 34 -12.39 -8.57 -4.27
N ASP A 35 -13.22 -9.52 -4.70
CA ASP A 35 -14.46 -9.90 -4.02
C ASP A 35 -14.22 -10.75 -2.75
N CYS A 36 -12.97 -11.19 -2.52
CA CYS A 36 -12.57 -12.03 -1.41
C CYS A 36 -11.47 -11.42 -0.54
N ILE A 37 -11.48 -11.77 0.75
CA ILE A 37 -10.34 -11.50 1.64
C ILE A 37 -9.18 -12.40 1.21
N SER A 38 -8.09 -11.79 0.75
CA SER A 38 -6.82 -12.50 0.55
C SER A 38 -6.15 -12.72 1.90
N GLY A 39 -5.64 -13.93 2.13
CA GLY A 39 -4.80 -14.24 3.28
C GLY A 39 -3.40 -13.63 3.18
N THR A 40 -3.05 -13.05 2.03
CA THR A 40 -1.77 -12.37 1.75
C THR A 40 -1.99 -10.96 1.20
N CYS A 41 -1.02 -10.08 1.42
CA CYS A 41 -1.20 -8.67 1.08
C CYS A 41 0.14 -7.95 0.93
N THR A 42 0.25 -7.06 -0.05
CA THR A 42 1.38 -6.11 -0.16
C THR A 42 0.83 -4.69 -0.06
N ILE A 43 1.17 -3.99 1.01
CA ILE A 43 0.85 -2.58 1.18
C ILE A 43 1.82 -1.77 0.33
N GLN A 44 1.29 -1.11 -0.70
CA GLN A 44 2.04 -0.17 -1.52
C GLN A 44 1.90 1.24 -0.96
N GLY A 45 3.01 1.94 -0.77
CA GLY A 45 3.00 3.33 -0.32
C GLY A 45 4.03 4.19 -1.02
N TYR A 46 3.73 5.48 -1.12
CA TYR A 46 4.66 6.49 -1.59
C TYR A 46 4.96 7.49 -0.47
N MET A 47 6.24 7.70 -0.19
CA MET A 47 6.73 8.57 0.88
C MET A 47 7.37 9.82 0.27
N ILE A 48 6.95 10.98 0.76
CA ILE A 48 7.58 12.27 0.50
C ILE A 48 8.02 12.88 1.83
N PHE A 49 9.13 13.60 1.79
CA PHE A 49 9.65 14.32 2.94
C PHE A 49 9.27 15.78 2.82
N ILE A 50 8.63 16.32 3.86
CA ILE A 50 8.23 17.73 3.89
C ILE A 50 8.91 18.44 5.05
N ASP A 51 9.23 19.71 4.85
CA ASP A 51 9.61 20.63 5.90
C ASP A 51 8.80 21.94 5.77
N PHE A 52 8.79 22.77 6.81
CA PHE A 52 7.99 24.00 6.85
C PHE A 52 8.85 25.24 6.68
N SER A 53 8.25 26.37 6.28
CA SER A 53 9.00 27.62 6.08
C SER A 53 9.74 28.10 7.34
N ASP A 54 9.24 27.74 8.52
CA ASP A 54 9.79 28.04 9.85
C ASP A 54 10.67 26.92 10.41
N ALA A 55 10.84 25.81 9.69
CA ALA A 55 11.73 24.73 10.10
C ALA A 55 13.20 25.19 10.01
N GLN A 56 13.91 25.14 11.13
CA GLN A 56 15.36 25.07 11.13
C GLN A 56 15.73 23.74 10.49
N SER A 57 16.23 23.78 9.25
CA SER A 57 16.64 22.57 8.53
C SER A 57 17.55 21.74 9.43
N PRO A 58 17.28 20.44 9.66
CA PRO A 58 18.31 19.59 10.22
C PRO A 58 19.35 19.46 9.11
N ALA A 59 20.39 20.30 9.15
CA ALA A 59 21.47 20.26 8.17
C ALA A 59 22.19 18.89 8.15
N SER A 60 21.87 18.01 9.09
CA SER A 60 22.51 16.71 9.32
C SER A 60 21.68 15.48 8.90
N GLU A 61 20.40 15.61 8.55
CA GLU A 61 19.57 14.43 8.24
C GLU A 61 19.11 14.42 6.78
N SER A 62 19.51 13.40 6.03
CA SER A 62 19.05 13.21 4.66
C SER A 62 17.71 12.46 4.61
N ALA A 63 16.89 12.75 3.60
CA ALA A 63 15.64 12.03 3.34
C ALA A 63 15.86 10.50 3.18
N LYS A 64 17.03 10.10 2.68
CA LYS A 64 17.40 8.69 2.56
C LYS A 64 17.60 8.03 3.93
N GLU A 65 18.36 8.66 4.81
CA GLU A 65 18.61 8.13 6.17
C GLU A 65 17.30 7.97 6.95
N LEU A 66 16.40 8.96 6.85
CA LEU A 66 15.08 8.88 7.47
C LEU A 66 14.21 7.76 6.86
N ARG A 67 14.21 7.61 5.53
CA ARG A 67 13.52 6.48 4.87
C ARG A 67 14.05 5.15 5.40
N ASP A 68 15.36 4.98 5.42
CA ASP A 68 15.99 3.72 5.78
C ASP A 68 15.74 3.38 7.26
N LEU A 69 15.78 4.39 8.14
CA LEU A 69 15.44 4.27 9.55
C LEU A 69 13.98 3.87 9.78
N LEU A 70 13.03 4.53 9.10
CA LEU A 70 11.60 4.35 9.39
C LEU A 70 10.99 3.14 8.68
N VAL A 71 11.36 2.90 7.41
CA VAL A 71 10.69 1.90 6.56
C VAL A 71 11.22 0.50 6.81
N THR A 72 12.53 0.34 7.05
CA THR A 72 13.15 -1.00 7.12
C THR A 72 12.60 -1.81 8.28
N ASP A 73 12.59 -1.21 9.48
CA ASP A 73 12.08 -1.89 10.67
C ASP A 73 10.55 -2.07 10.64
N ALA A 74 9.82 -1.11 10.07
CA ALA A 74 8.38 -1.24 9.86
C ALA A 74 8.05 -2.42 8.93
N ALA A 75 8.76 -2.55 7.81
CA ALA A 75 8.56 -3.65 6.85
C ALA A 75 8.86 -5.01 7.49
N LYS A 76 9.95 -5.11 8.27
CA LYS A 76 10.27 -6.31 9.02
C LYS A 76 9.21 -6.65 10.06
N TRP A 77 8.70 -5.64 10.76
CA TRP A 77 7.63 -5.83 11.75
C TRP A 77 6.36 -6.38 11.10
N TYR A 78 5.90 -5.80 9.99
CA TYR A 78 4.72 -6.29 9.25
C TYR A 78 4.92 -7.74 8.80
N GLN A 79 6.09 -8.08 8.26
CA GLN A 79 6.39 -9.44 7.85
C GLN A 79 6.37 -10.41 9.04
N THR A 80 6.95 -10.02 10.17
CA THR A 80 7.04 -10.88 11.36
C THR A 80 5.65 -11.08 12.00
N ALA A 81 4.92 -9.99 12.23
CA ALA A 81 3.62 -10.01 12.89
C ALA A 81 2.55 -10.76 12.09
N SER A 82 2.69 -10.78 10.76
CA SER A 82 1.78 -11.47 9.84
C SER A 82 2.22 -12.89 9.50
N TYR A 83 3.27 -13.44 10.11
CA TYR A 83 3.84 -14.74 9.75
C TYR A 83 4.18 -14.84 8.24
N GLY A 84 4.73 -13.76 7.69
CA GLY A 84 5.15 -13.66 6.29
C GLY A 84 4.01 -13.41 5.29
N GLN A 85 2.79 -13.15 5.75
CA GLN A 85 1.65 -12.95 4.86
C GLN A 85 1.43 -11.48 4.42
N LEU A 86 2.06 -10.53 5.11
CA LEU A 86 1.95 -9.10 4.82
C LEU A 86 3.33 -8.51 4.50
N GLU A 87 3.42 -7.86 3.35
CA GLU A 87 4.59 -7.11 2.91
C GLU A 87 4.29 -5.62 2.90
N LEU A 88 5.27 -4.81 3.31
CA LEU A 88 5.22 -3.36 3.19
C LEU A 88 6.23 -2.92 2.14
N ASN A 89 5.75 -2.35 1.04
CA ASN A 89 6.59 -1.81 -0.02
C ASN A 89 6.40 -0.29 -0.13
N ILE A 90 7.40 0.46 0.34
CA ILE A 90 7.41 1.92 0.27
C ILE A 90 8.43 2.38 -0.77
N THR A 91 7.91 3.06 -1.79
CA THR A 91 8.72 3.90 -2.67
C THR A 91 8.84 5.30 -2.06
N ALA A 92 10.02 5.90 -2.07
CA ALA A 92 10.23 7.23 -1.51
C ALA A 92 10.99 8.12 -2.48
N ASP A 93 10.61 9.39 -2.57
CA ASP A 93 11.48 10.42 -3.13
C ASP A 93 12.47 10.88 -2.07
N THR A 94 13.69 10.34 -2.13
CA THR A 94 14.76 10.68 -1.20
C THR A 94 15.68 11.79 -1.72
N THR A 95 15.31 12.47 -2.81
CA THR A 95 16.19 13.47 -3.45
C THR A 95 16.18 14.81 -2.72
N LYS A 96 15.10 15.13 -1.99
CA LYS A 96 14.92 16.42 -1.31
C LYS A 96 13.82 16.38 -0.25
N PHE A 97 13.80 17.44 0.55
CA PHE A 97 12.61 17.84 1.31
C PHE A 97 11.80 18.83 0.47
N TYR A 98 10.48 18.64 0.45
CA TYR A 98 9.52 19.55 -0.15
C TYR A 98 9.12 20.61 0.87
N ARG A 99 9.51 21.86 0.62
CA ARG A 99 9.23 22.99 1.51
C ARG A 99 7.79 23.47 1.38
N MET A 100 7.05 23.38 2.47
CA MET A 100 5.70 23.93 2.57
C MET A 100 5.74 25.46 2.55
N PRO A 101 4.78 26.13 1.91
CA PRO A 101 4.79 27.59 1.71
C PRO A 101 4.49 28.42 2.97
N LYS A 102 4.07 27.77 4.06
CA LYS A 102 3.70 28.42 5.32
C LYS A 102 4.31 27.67 6.50
N SER A 103 4.28 28.30 7.67
CA SER A 103 4.74 27.70 8.93
C SER A 103 3.89 26.49 9.32
N ALA A 104 4.48 25.58 10.10
CA ALA A 104 3.77 24.39 10.60
C ALA A 104 2.47 24.75 11.35
N ALA A 105 2.50 25.86 12.10
CA ALA A 105 1.35 26.32 12.88
C ALA A 105 0.13 26.74 12.02
N SER A 106 0.31 27.00 10.73
CA SER A 106 -0.74 27.50 9.84
C SER A 106 -1.66 26.43 9.23
N TYR A 107 -1.33 25.14 9.40
CA TYR A 107 -2.09 24.00 8.85
C TYR A 107 -2.98 23.31 9.90
N LYS A 108 -3.18 23.96 11.05
CA LYS A 108 -3.99 23.45 12.16
C LYS A 108 -5.42 23.96 12.07
#